data_AF-A0A6P2KZL0-F1
#
_entry.id   AF-A0A6P2KZL0-F1
#
_cell.length_a   1.000
_cell.length_b   1.000
_cell.length_c   1.000
_cell.angle_alpha   90.00
_cell.angle_beta   90.00
_cell.angle_gamma   90.00
#
_symmetry.space_group_name_H-M   'P 1'
#
loop_
_entity.id
_entity.type
_entity.pdbx_description
1 polymer ?
#
loop_
_entity_poly.entity_id
_entity_poly.type
_entity_poly.pdbx_seq_one_letter_code
_entity_poly.pdbx_strand_id
1 'polypeptide(L)'
;MPDTPFVIAEHARRRAAQVRSGDVPAALQDGPKWVCRIVPDQEPRCGAEHRSAASMAGMLGRLRPANVPLTDPVASADGWLARSSTDRGGRCRAYAHVGADRILEMVGMPAVGPWLDERDTWWPGAYELPLLEQLSASGSPLRDLLGAAASAHLLMSLTEVDGTALVTESDDGIERPFRIPAGVDTIHFAPVCIRGPAAQWRETLVTAFDRVRHLVGLRSTRPFYL
;
A
#
# COMPACT_ATOMS: atom_id res chain seq x y z
N MET A 1 -15.71 -13.36 -14.74
CA MET A 1 -15.93 -12.04 -15.38
C MET A 1 -14.86 -11.11 -14.85
N PRO A 2 -14.23 -10.23 -15.65
CA PRO A 2 -13.37 -9.20 -15.05
C PRO A 2 -14.25 -8.37 -14.11
N ASP A 3 -13.84 -8.21 -12.86
CA ASP A 3 -14.59 -7.43 -11.89
C ASP A 3 -14.80 -6.03 -12.46
N THR A 4 -16.05 -5.57 -12.42
CA THR A 4 -16.39 -4.22 -12.88
C THR A 4 -15.62 -3.23 -12.00
N PRO A 5 -15.14 -2.09 -12.53
CA PRO A 5 -14.38 -1.10 -11.74
C PRO A 5 -15.06 -0.69 -10.42
N PHE A 6 -16.40 -0.74 -10.37
CA PHE A 6 -17.20 -0.54 -9.17
C PHE A 6 -16.97 -1.62 -8.08
N VAL A 7 -16.96 -2.90 -8.45
CA VAL A 7 -16.75 -4.02 -7.53
C VAL A 7 -15.35 -3.94 -6.92
N ILE A 8 -14.35 -3.68 -7.78
CA ILE A 8 -12.95 -3.51 -7.39
C ILE A 8 -12.78 -2.37 -6.36
N ALA A 9 -13.38 -1.21 -6.63
CA ALA A 9 -13.34 -0.08 -5.71
C ALA A 9 -14.03 -0.39 -4.37
N GLU A 10 -15.13 -1.13 -4.40
CA GLU A 10 -15.86 -1.50 -3.19
C GLU A 10 -15.10 -2.52 -2.33
N HIS A 11 -14.37 -3.45 -2.95
CA HIS A 11 -13.45 -4.33 -2.23
C HIS A 11 -12.34 -3.55 -1.52
N ALA A 12 -11.79 -2.50 -2.14
CA ALA A 12 -10.79 -1.64 -1.52
C ALA A 12 -11.37 -0.94 -0.28
N ARG A 13 -12.58 -0.39 -0.39
CA ARG A 13 -13.28 0.30 0.71
C ARG A 13 -13.57 -0.62 1.88
N ARG A 14 -14.19 -1.77 1.61
CA ARG A 14 -14.49 -2.77 2.65
C ARG A 14 -13.24 -3.21 3.36
N ARG A 15 -12.15 -3.46 2.62
CA ARG A 15 -10.92 -3.93 3.23
C ARG A 15 -10.22 -2.86 4.06
N ALA A 16 -10.21 -1.60 3.62
CA ALA A 16 -9.71 -0.50 4.45
C ALA A 16 -10.50 -0.37 5.76
N ALA A 17 -11.83 -0.53 5.73
CA ALA A 17 -12.67 -0.52 6.93
C ALA A 17 -12.35 -1.68 7.88
N GLN A 18 -12.10 -2.89 7.36
CA GLN A 18 -11.66 -4.05 8.14
C GLN A 18 -10.30 -3.83 8.79
N VAL A 19 -9.34 -3.27 8.03
CA VAL A 19 -8.01 -2.94 8.57
C VAL A 19 -8.13 -1.96 9.73
N ARG A 20 -8.96 -0.92 9.58
CA ARG A 20 -9.24 0.05 10.64
C ARG A 20 -9.91 -0.59 11.86
N SER A 21 -10.82 -1.56 11.67
CA SER A 21 -11.47 -2.26 12.79
C SER A 21 -10.58 -3.32 13.44
N GLY A 22 -9.33 -3.50 12.99
CA GLY A 22 -8.41 -4.50 13.51
C GLY A 22 -8.63 -5.92 12.99
N ASP A 23 -9.44 -6.11 11.94
CA ASP A 23 -9.65 -7.39 11.26
C ASP A 23 -8.48 -7.66 10.29
N VAL A 24 -7.30 -7.91 10.88
CA VAL A 24 -6.01 -8.03 10.20
C VAL A 24 -5.26 -9.29 10.67
N PRO A 25 -4.43 -9.89 9.80
CA PRO A 25 -3.64 -11.07 10.15
C PRO A 25 -2.53 -10.79 11.17
N ALA A 26 -2.17 -9.51 11.37
CA ALA A 26 -1.22 -9.08 12.38
C ALA A 26 -1.67 -7.76 13.02
N ALA A 27 -1.73 -7.71 14.35
CA ALA A 27 -2.12 -6.51 15.09
C ALA A 27 -1.20 -5.33 14.75
N LEU A 28 -1.79 -4.21 14.37
CA LEU A 28 -1.09 -2.99 14.01
C LEU A 28 -1.03 -2.02 15.19
N GLN A 29 0.00 -1.17 15.21
CA GLN A 29 0.06 -0.04 16.13
C GLN A 29 -0.98 1.04 15.76
N ASP A 30 -1.20 1.98 16.66
CA ASP A 30 -2.15 3.08 16.46
C ASP A 30 -1.57 4.15 15.53
N GLY A 31 -2.41 4.74 14.69
CA GLY A 31 -2.04 5.80 13.74
C GLY A 31 -2.32 5.44 12.28
N PRO A 32 -1.93 6.34 11.35
CA PRO A 32 -2.22 6.19 9.93
C PRO A 32 -1.73 4.86 9.35
N LYS A 33 -2.54 4.27 8.47
CA LYS A 33 -2.24 3.01 7.81
C LYS A 33 -2.38 3.17 6.30
N TRP A 34 -1.30 2.90 5.59
CA TRP A 34 -1.32 2.69 4.15
C TRP A 34 -1.64 1.23 3.86
N VAL A 35 -2.77 1.01 3.19
CA VAL A 35 -3.27 -0.31 2.79
C VAL A 35 -3.10 -0.43 1.28
N CYS A 36 -2.44 -1.48 0.84
CA CYS A 36 -2.19 -1.76 -0.56
C CYS A 36 -2.49 -3.23 -0.85
N ARG A 37 -3.28 -3.48 -1.89
CA ARG A 37 -3.61 -4.84 -2.34
C ARG A 37 -3.31 -4.98 -3.81
N ILE A 38 -2.74 -6.11 -4.16
CA ILE A 38 -2.52 -6.52 -5.54
C ILE A 38 -3.41 -7.73 -5.79
N VAL A 39 -4.43 -7.53 -6.61
CA VAL A 39 -5.45 -8.52 -6.95
C VAL A 39 -5.20 -9.00 -8.39
N PRO A 40 -4.77 -10.25 -8.60
CA PRO A 40 -4.61 -10.80 -9.95
C PRO A 40 -5.93 -10.86 -10.72
N ASP A 41 -5.91 -10.60 -12.04
CA ASP A 41 -7.13 -10.64 -12.88
C ASP A 41 -7.61 -12.06 -13.21
N GLN A 42 -6.70 -13.04 -13.15
CA GLN A 42 -7.03 -14.44 -13.41
C GLN A 42 -7.10 -15.20 -12.08
N GLU A 43 -8.14 -16.02 -11.95
CA GLU A 43 -8.18 -17.05 -10.92
C GLU A 43 -6.90 -17.91 -11.00
N PRO A 44 -6.38 -18.37 -9.85
CA PRO A 44 -5.23 -19.26 -9.84
C PRO A 44 -5.51 -20.46 -10.73
N ARG A 45 -4.77 -20.60 -11.83
CA ARG A 45 -4.89 -21.76 -12.72
C ARG A 45 -4.66 -23.02 -11.90
N CYS A 46 -5.60 -23.95 -11.95
CA CYS A 46 -5.45 -25.27 -11.33
C CYS A 46 -4.15 -25.91 -11.84
N GLY A 47 -3.20 -26.19 -10.93
CA GLY A 47 -1.87 -26.70 -11.28
C GLY A 47 -0.74 -25.68 -11.43
N ALA A 48 -0.98 -24.39 -11.14
CA ALA A 48 0.11 -23.42 -11.05
C ALA A 48 1.07 -23.81 -9.92
N GLU A 49 2.35 -23.99 -10.26
CA GLU A 49 3.39 -24.54 -9.38
C GLU A 49 3.31 -23.94 -7.97
N HIS A 50 3.22 -24.84 -6.98
CA HIS A 50 3.38 -24.46 -5.58
C HIS A 50 4.75 -23.82 -5.42
N ARG A 51 4.80 -22.55 -5.02
CA ARG A 51 6.08 -21.94 -4.65
C ARG A 51 6.63 -22.66 -3.45
N SER A 52 7.95 -22.88 -3.47
CA SER A 52 8.64 -23.33 -2.28
C SER A 52 8.46 -22.30 -1.16
N ALA A 53 8.39 -22.79 0.08
CA ALA A 53 8.37 -21.97 1.28
C ALA A 53 9.51 -20.93 1.28
N ALA A 54 10.71 -21.34 0.86
CA ALA A 54 11.87 -20.45 0.76
C ALA A 54 11.68 -19.32 -0.26
N SER A 55 11.06 -19.60 -1.41
CA SER A 55 10.76 -18.57 -2.41
C SER A 55 9.74 -17.55 -1.90
N MET A 56 8.68 -18.02 -1.23
CA MET A 56 7.67 -17.16 -0.62
C MET A 56 8.25 -16.29 0.50
N ALA A 57 9.02 -16.91 1.39
CA ALA A 57 9.74 -16.22 2.45
C ALA A 57 10.70 -15.14 1.91
N GLY A 58 11.53 -15.49 0.92
CA GLY A 58 12.45 -14.55 0.28
C GLY A 58 11.74 -13.41 -0.46
N MET A 59 10.57 -13.67 -1.04
CA MET A 59 9.74 -12.64 -1.66
C MET A 59 9.18 -11.67 -0.60
N LEU A 60 8.53 -12.19 0.44
CA LEU A 60 7.93 -11.38 1.50
C LEU A 60 8.96 -10.56 2.28
N GLY A 61 10.14 -11.14 2.57
CA GLY A 61 11.23 -10.44 3.26
C GLY A 61 11.85 -9.29 2.46
N ARG A 62 11.60 -9.21 1.14
CA ARG A 62 12.00 -8.07 0.30
C ARG A 62 10.95 -6.96 0.26
N LEU A 63 9.76 -7.18 0.82
CA LEU A 63 8.70 -6.17 0.81
C LEU A 63 8.92 -5.12 1.91
N ARG A 64 8.53 -3.87 1.61
CA ARG A 64 8.64 -2.71 2.50
C ARG A 64 7.37 -1.85 2.47
N PRO A 65 6.22 -2.34 3.01
CA PRO A 65 4.99 -1.56 3.09
C PRO A 65 5.23 -0.23 3.84
N ALA A 66 4.92 0.90 3.22
CA ALA A 66 5.23 2.24 3.76
C ALA A 66 6.69 2.40 4.24
N ASN A 67 7.64 1.82 3.50
CA ASN A 67 9.08 1.80 3.78
C ASN A 67 9.48 1.07 5.09
N VAL A 68 8.57 0.29 5.68
CA VAL A 68 8.87 -0.49 6.89
C VAL A 68 9.37 -1.88 6.49
N PRO A 69 10.59 -2.29 6.89
CA PRO A 69 11.09 -3.63 6.60
C PRO A 69 10.25 -4.71 7.30
N LEU A 70 9.98 -5.79 6.58
CA LEU A 70 9.37 -6.99 7.14
C LEU A 70 10.44 -8.00 7.55
N THR A 71 10.15 -8.74 8.61
CA THR A 71 10.96 -9.84 9.13
C THR A 71 10.12 -11.12 9.21
N ASP A 72 10.81 -12.24 9.40
CA ASP A 72 10.24 -13.52 9.82
C ASP A 72 8.97 -13.95 9.06
N PRO A 73 9.08 -14.22 7.75
CA PRO A 73 7.97 -14.79 7.01
C PRO A 73 7.58 -16.17 7.58
N VAL A 74 6.31 -16.32 7.92
CA VAL A 74 5.74 -17.54 8.49
C VAL A 74 4.53 -18.01 7.68
N ALA A 75 4.26 -19.31 7.73
CA ALA A 75 2.99 -19.85 7.25
C ALA A 75 1.85 -19.36 8.16
N SER A 76 0.72 -19.03 7.55
CA SER A 76 -0.53 -18.60 8.18
C SER A 76 -1.66 -19.57 7.78
N ALA A 77 -2.79 -19.54 8.48
CA ALA A 77 -3.94 -20.41 8.21
C ALA A 77 -4.38 -20.37 6.74
N ASP A 78 -4.33 -19.19 6.12
CA ASP A 78 -4.79 -18.95 4.74
C ASP A 78 -3.67 -18.54 3.78
N GLY A 79 -2.40 -18.83 4.10
CA GLY A 79 -1.29 -18.51 3.21
C GLY A 79 0.02 -18.19 3.94
N TRP A 80 0.62 -17.04 3.62
CA TRP A 80 1.90 -16.61 4.19
C TRP A 80 1.85 -15.18 4.70
N LEU A 81 2.49 -14.94 5.83
CA LEU A 81 2.54 -13.65 6.52
C LEU A 81 3.98 -13.29 6.84
N ALA A 82 4.38 -12.07 6.54
CA ALA A 82 5.58 -11.45 7.10
C ALA A 82 5.18 -10.14 7.80
N ARG A 83 5.85 -9.81 8.89
CA ARG A 83 5.52 -8.62 9.70
C ARG A 83 6.79 -7.90 10.12
N SER A 84 6.70 -6.61 10.39
CA SER A 84 7.81 -5.90 11.03
C SER A 84 8.03 -6.41 12.46
N SER A 85 9.10 -5.94 13.10
CA SER A 85 9.25 -6.08 14.55
C SER A 85 8.02 -5.56 15.29
N THR A 86 7.78 -6.12 16.48
CA THR A 86 6.63 -5.82 17.32
C THR A 86 7.04 -4.97 18.52
N ASP A 87 6.11 -4.15 19.00
CA ASP A 87 6.22 -3.48 20.30
C ASP A 87 6.01 -4.46 21.46
N ARG A 88 6.07 -3.97 22.70
CA ARG A 88 5.81 -4.79 23.90
C ARG A 88 4.39 -5.38 23.95
N GLY A 89 3.44 -4.76 23.25
CA GLY A 89 2.07 -5.23 23.11
C GLY A 89 1.87 -6.23 21.97
N GLY A 90 2.94 -6.64 21.28
CA GLY A 90 2.86 -7.56 20.13
C GLY A 90 2.36 -6.91 18.84
N ARG A 91 2.27 -5.57 18.79
CA ARG A 91 1.77 -4.83 17.62
C ARG A 91 2.92 -4.45 16.69
N CYS A 92 2.76 -4.69 15.39
CA CYS A 92 3.72 -4.33 14.36
C CYS A 92 3.36 -3.02 13.66
N ARG A 93 4.33 -2.44 12.94
CA ARG A 93 4.12 -1.25 12.10
C ARG A 93 3.82 -1.59 10.64
N ALA A 94 4.09 -2.81 10.22
CA ALA A 94 3.76 -3.27 8.88
C ALA A 94 3.60 -4.79 8.82
N TYR A 95 2.83 -5.24 7.85
CA TYR A 95 2.79 -6.63 7.43
C TYR A 95 2.58 -6.76 5.91
N ALA A 96 2.94 -7.92 5.39
CA ALA A 96 2.50 -8.39 4.08
C ALA A 96 1.93 -9.80 4.22
N HIS A 97 0.76 -10.02 3.64
CA HIS A 97 0.05 -11.27 3.64
C HIS A 97 -0.28 -11.68 2.22
N VAL A 98 0.09 -12.91 1.83
CA VAL A 98 -0.32 -13.53 0.58
C VAL A 98 -1.30 -14.64 0.91
N GLY A 99 -2.56 -14.45 0.52
CA GLY A 99 -3.61 -15.44 0.71
C GLY A 99 -3.51 -16.61 -0.27
N ALA A 100 -4.29 -17.68 -0.02
CA ALA A 100 -4.44 -18.81 -0.93
C ALA A 100 -5.02 -18.39 -2.30
N ASP A 101 -5.80 -17.32 -2.32
CA ASP A 101 -6.31 -16.62 -3.51
C ASP A 101 -5.24 -15.84 -4.29
N ARG A 102 -3.99 -15.84 -3.80
CA ARG A 102 -2.84 -15.09 -4.34
C ARG A 102 -3.00 -13.58 -4.28
N ILE A 103 -3.97 -13.07 -3.52
CA ILE A 103 -4.04 -11.65 -3.24
C ILE A 103 -2.90 -11.33 -2.26
N LEU A 104 -2.03 -10.42 -2.69
CA LEU A 104 -1.07 -9.81 -1.78
C LEU A 104 -1.71 -8.59 -1.15
N GLU A 105 -1.80 -8.60 0.17
CA GLU A 105 -2.08 -7.42 0.99
C GLU A 105 -0.78 -6.95 1.65
N MET A 106 -0.52 -5.66 1.57
CA MET A 106 0.56 -4.98 2.26
C MET A 106 -0.05 -3.84 3.06
N VAL A 107 0.20 -3.83 4.37
CA VAL A 107 -0.18 -2.71 5.23
C VAL A 107 1.06 -2.18 5.91
N GLY A 108 1.27 -0.87 5.85
CA GLY A 108 2.39 -0.21 6.48
C GLY A 108 1.96 1.11 7.09
N MET A 109 2.55 1.45 8.23
CA MET A 109 2.29 2.70 8.92
C MET A 109 3.35 3.73 8.52
N PRO A 110 3.02 4.76 7.72
CA PRO A 110 3.96 5.84 7.45
C PRO A 110 4.46 6.44 8.76
N ALA A 111 5.71 6.88 8.79
CA ALA A 111 6.25 7.56 9.96
C ALA A 111 5.46 8.86 10.18
N VAL A 112 4.98 9.04 11.41
CA VAL A 112 4.29 10.25 11.86
C VAL A 112 5.17 10.95 12.88
N GLY A 113 5.25 12.28 12.80
CA GLY A 113 5.96 13.08 13.79
C GLY A 113 5.61 14.56 13.72
N PRO A 114 6.04 15.33 14.73
CA PRO A 114 5.77 16.76 14.79
C PRO A 114 6.60 17.51 13.76
N TRP A 115 5.97 18.48 13.09
CA TRP A 115 6.68 19.44 12.27
C TRP A 115 5.92 20.78 12.19
N LEU A 116 6.66 21.86 12.39
CA LEU A 116 6.14 23.23 12.51
C LEU A 116 5.07 23.27 13.61
N ASP A 117 3.87 23.71 13.29
CA ASP A 117 2.72 23.84 14.18
C ASP A 117 1.87 22.56 14.26
N GLU A 118 2.16 21.54 13.46
CA GLU A 118 1.42 20.29 13.42
C GLU A 118 2.12 19.18 14.21
N ARG A 119 1.34 18.45 15.02
CA ARG A 119 1.87 17.37 15.88
C ARG A 119 2.06 16.05 15.15
N ASP A 120 1.18 15.77 14.20
CA ASP A 120 1.06 14.48 13.55
C ASP A 120 1.14 14.68 12.03
N THR A 121 2.37 14.80 11.52
CA THR A 121 2.65 15.00 10.10
C THR A 121 3.24 13.75 9.45
N TRP A 122 2.97 13.53 8.17
CA TRP A 122 3.52 12.41 7.39
C TRP A 122 3.79 12.80 5.94
N TRP A 123 4.73 12.09 5.31
CA TRP A 123 5.18 12.38 3.95
C TRP A 123 4.63 11.35 2.96
N PRO A 124 4.10 11.79 1.80
CA PRO A 124 3.67 10.90 0.73
C PRO A 124 4.78 9.94 0.28
N GLY A 125 6.03 10.42 0.22
CA GLY A 125 7.20 9.62 -0.14
C GLY A 125 7.43 8.39 0.73
N ALA A 126 6.87 8.33 1.95
CA ALA A 126 6.98 7.15 2.80
C ALA A 126 6.28 5.91 2.25
N TYR A 127 5.23 6.06 1.42
CA TYR A 127 4.53 4.92 0.80
C TYR A 127 4.54 4.96 -0.73
N GLU A 128 4.65 6.12 -1.36
CA GLU A 128 4.65 6.25 -2.83
C GLU A 128 5.93 5.66 -3.43
N LEU A 129 7.09 6.05 -2.91
CA LEU A 129 8.40 5.61 -3.40
C LEU A 129 8.63 4.11 -3.25
N PRO A 130 8.47 3.50 -2.05
CA PRO A 130 8.66 2.06 -1.90
C PRO A 130 7.76 1.27 -2.84
N LEU A 131 6.50 1.66 -3.01
CA LEU A 131 5.60 0.96 -3.92
C LEU A 131 6.06 1.06 -5.37
N LEU A 132 6.46 2.27 -5.82
CA LEU A 132 6.98 2.47 -7.17
C LEU A 132 8.25 1.65 -7.42
N GLU A 133 9.18 1.62 -6.49
CA GLU A 133 10.42 0.82 -6.57
C GLU A 133 10.10 -0.67 -6.59
N GLN A 134 9.24 -1.13 -5.68
CA GLN A 134 8.83 -2.52 -5.58
C GLN A 134 8.13 -3.00 -6.84
N LEU A 135 7.32 -2.17 -7.51
CA LEU A 135 6.62 -2.55 -8.74
C LEU A 135 7.50 -2.42 -10.00
N SER A 136 8.42 -1.45 -10.04
CA SER A 136 9.19 -1.14 -11.26
C SER A 136 10.51 -1.91 -11.36
N ALA A 137 11.03 -2.47 -10.27
CA ALA A 137 12.32 -3.16 -10.26
C ALA A 137 12.33 -4.38 -11.20
N SER A 138 13.39 -4.52 -12.00
CA SER A 138 13.58 -5.64 -12.92
C SER A 138 13.59 -7.02 -12.23
N GLY A 139 13.89 -7.06 -10.92
CA GLY A 139 13.79 -8.24 -10.04
C GLY A 139 12.72 -8.09 -8.95
N SER A 140 11.64 -7.37 -9.24
CA SER A 140 10.55 -7.13 -8.32
C SER A 140 10.02 -8.45 -7.73
N PRO A 141 9.91 -8.58 -6.40
CA PRO A 141 9.23 -9.71 -5.77
C PRO A 141 7.77 -9.88 -6.27
N LEU A 142 7.16 -8.80 -6.74
CA LEU A 142 5.77 -8.78 -7.21
C LEU A 142 5.64 -9.33 -8.63
N ARG A 143 6.67 -9.19 -9.48
CA ARG A 143 6.72 -9.85 -10.79
C ARG A 143 6.75 -11.36 -10.65
N ASP A 144 7.51 -11.85 -9.67
CA ASP A 144 7.48 -13.26 -9.34
C ASP A 144 6.03 -13.62 -8.99
N LEU A 145 5.40 -12.95 -8.01
CA LEU A 145 4.00 -13.19 -7.57
C LEU A 145 2.99 -13.27 -8.71
N LEU A 146 2.98 -12.28 -9.60
CA LEU A 146 2.02 -12.15 -10.67
C LEU A 146 2.32 -13.10 -11.84
N GLY A 147 3.59 -13.38 -12.11
CA GLY A 147 4.04 -14.06 -13.32
C GLY A 147 4.20 -13.08 -14.50
N ALA A 148 5.12 -13.39 -15.42
CA ALA A 148 5.61 -12.44 -16.43
C ALA A 148 4.55 -11.88 -17.40
N ALA A 149 3.40 -12.54 -17.56
CA ALA A 149 2.34 -12.15 -18.49
C ALA A 149 0.99 -11.84 -17.80
N ALA A 150 0.93 -11.83 -16.47
CA ALA A 150 -0.32 -11.59 -15.76
C ALA A 150 -0.62 -10.09 -15.63
N SER A 151 -1.92 -9.78 -15.63
CA SER A 151 -2.44 -8.49 -15.21
C SER A 151 -2.98 -8.56 -13.80
N ALA A 152 -2.92 -7.44 -13.09
CA ALA A 152 -3.45 -7.30 -11.74
C ALA A 152 -4.00 -5.89 -11.51
N HIS A 153 -4.88 -5.75 -10.55
CA HIS A 153 -5.33 -4.47 -10.05
C HIS A 153 -4.65 -4.13 -8.73
N LEU A 154 -4.10 -2.92 -8.67
CA LEU A 154 -3.56 -2.31 -7.47
C LEU A 154 -4.64 -1.46 -6.81
N LEU A 155 -4.96 -1.80 -5.57
CA LEU A 155 -5.97 -1.14 -4.75
C LEU A 155 -5.28 -0.51 -3.56
N MET A 156 -5.45 0.79 -3.36
CA MET A 156 -4.76 1.52 -2.31
C MET A 156 -5.75 2.35 -1.48
N SER A 157 -5.47 2.45 -0.19
CA SER A 157 -6.19 3.34 0.71
C SER A 157 -5.25 3.81 1.82
N LEU A 158 -5.48 5.03 2.32
CA LEU A 158 -4.94 5.51 3.59
C LEU A 158 -6.09 5.60 4.58
N THR A 159 -5.94 5.05 5.77
CA THR A 159 -6.95 5.12 6.84
C THR A 159 -6.33 5.64 8.14
N GLU A 160 -7.16 6.11 9.06
CA GLU A 160 -6.73 6.71 10.33
C GLU A 160 -5.89 7.97 10.12
N VAL A 161 -6.31 8.79 9.14
CA VAL A 161 -5.65 10.06 8.79
C VAL A 161 -6.37 11.29 9.34
N ASP A 162 -7.52 11.13 9.99
CA ASP A 162 -8.21 12.27 10.61
C ASP A 162 -7.34 12.92 11.69
N GLY A 163 -7.37 14.25 11.76
CA GLY A 163 -6.53 15.03 12.66
C GLY A 163 -5.04 15.14 12.28
N THR A 164 -4.58 14.43 11.24
CA THR A 164 -3.18 14.49 10.77
C THR A 164 -2.96 15.54 9.68
N ALA A 165 -1.71 15.78 9.31
CA ALA A 165 -1.34 16.64 8.19
C ALA A 165 -0.39 15.95 7.20
N LEU A 166 -0.68 16.15 5.92
CA LEU A 166 0.18 15.74 4.81
C LEU A 166 1.29 16.77 4.64
N VAL A 167 2.55 16.36 4.67
CA VAL A 167 3.62 17.24 4.24
C VAL A 167 3.82 17.13 2.74
N THR A 168 3.66 18.24 2.03
CA THR A 168 4.00 18.30 0.62
C THR A 168 4.38 19.73 0.18
N GLU A 169 4.79 19.87 -1.08
CA GLU A 169 5.14 21.16 -1.68
C GLU A 169 3.87 21.93 -2.03
N SER A 170 3.80 23.21 -1.65
CA SER A 170 2.73 24.11 -2.06
C SER A 170 2.80 24.45 -3.56
N ASP A 171 1.75 25.07 -4.09
CA ASP A 171 1.76 25.60 -5.46
C ASP A 171 2.89 26.63 -5.70
N ASP A 172 3.41 27.26 -4.64
CA ASP A 172 4.51 28.22 -4.66
C ASP A 172 5.91 27.58 -4.45
N GLY A 173 5.98 26.25 -4.35
CA GLY A 173 7.25 25.53 -4.20
C GLY A 173 7.74 25.38 -2.76
N ILE A 174 6.90 25.63 -1.75
CA ILE A 174 7.29 25.61 -0.33
C ILE A 174 6.77 24.35 0.34
N GLU A 175 7.67 23.54 0.88
CA GLU A 175 7.29 22.37 1.69
C GLU A 175 6.71 22.81 3.04
N ARG A 176 5.51 22.33 3.35
CA ARG A 176 4.82 22.59 4.62
C ARG A 176 3.74 21.52 4.88
N PRO A 177 3.27 21.38 6.13
CA PRO A 177 2.13 20.52 6.41
C PRO A 177 0.82 21.13 5.89
N PHE A 178 -0.05 20.28 5.38
CA PHE A 178 -1.41 20.59 4.98
C PHE A 178 -2.36 19.65 5.72
N ARG A 179 -3.23 20.24 6.55
CA ARG A 179 -4.14 19.46 7.39
C ARG A 179 -5.13 18.66 6.54
N ILE A 180 -5.32 17.40 6.89
CA ILE A 180 -6.38 16.58 6.30
C ILE A 180 -7.73 17.20 6.71
N PRO A 181 -8.69 17.39 5.77
CA PRO A 181 -9.98 17.97 6.10
C PRO A 181 -10.69 17.20 7.20
N ALA A 182 -11.29 17.91 8.16
CA ALA A 182 -11.96 17.30 9.30
C ALA A 182 -13.04 16.30 8.86
N GLY A 183 -13.07 15.13 9.51
CA GLY A 183 -14.00 14.06 9.18
C GLY A 183 -13.58 13.18 8.00
N VAL A 184 -12.43 13.47 7.36
CA VAL A 184 -11.82 12.59 6.38
C VAL A 184 -10.84 11.66 7.09
N ASP A 185 -11.34 10.48 7.45
CA ASP A 185 -10.54 9.43 8.11
C ASP A 185 -9.94 8.41 7.13
N THR A 186 -10.53 8.28 5.93
CA THR A 186 -10.08 7.33 4.92
C THR A 186 -10.04 7.96 3.55
N ILE A 187 -8.92 7.78 2.85
CA ILE A 187 -8.68 8.23 1.48
C ILE A 187 -8.56 6.98 0.61
N HIS A 188 -9.48 6.82 -0.34
CA HIS A 188 -9.41 5.78 -1.35
C HIS A 188 -8.78 6.35 -2.62
N PHE A 189 -7.78 5.63 -3.15
CA PHE A 189 -7.13 5.96 -4.41
C PHE A 189 -7.87 5.29 -5.57
N ALA A 190 -7.70 5.84 -6.77
CA ALA A 190 -8.21 5.18 -7.97
C ALA A 190 -7.51 3.81 -8.15
N PRO A 191 -8.25 2.73 -8.46
CA PRO A 191 -7.63 1.45 -8.83
C PRO A 191 -6.71 1.61 -10.04
N VAL A 192 -5.55 0.94 -10.00
CA VAL A 192 -4.57 0.99 -11.11
C VAL A 192 -4.41 -0.40 -11.70
N CYS A 193 -4.64 -0.55 -12.99
CA CYS A 193 -4.38 -1.79 -13.71
C CYS A 193 -2.88 -1.90 -14.02
N ILE A 194 -2.22 -2.91 -13.47
CA ILE A 194 -0.82 -3.25 -13.73
C ILE A 194 -0.82 -4.30 -14.84
N ARG A 195 -0.52 -3.86 -16.06
CA ARG A 195 -0.40 -4.72 -17.23
C ARG A 195 0.80 -4.27 -18.07
N GLY A 196 1.67 -5.20 -18.40
CA GLY A 196 2.84 -4.93 -19.24
C GLY A 196 3.97 -4.16 -18.52
N PRO A 197 4.91 -3.57 -19.29
CA PRO A 197 6.06 -2.83 -18.75
C PRO A 197 5.66 -1.63 -17.88
N ALA A 198 6.51 -1.27 -16.91
CA ALA A 198 6.27 -0.17 -15.97
C ALA A 198 5.95 1.17 -16.66
N ALA A 199 6.57 1.45 -17.80
CA ALA A 199 6.31 2.65 -18.60
C ALA A 199 4.84 2.81 -19.03
N GLN A 200 4.03 1.72 -19.04
CA GLN A 200 2.63 1.76 -19.47
C GLN A 200 1.64 2.13 -18.35
N TRP A 201 1.98 1.88 -17.08
CA TRP A 201 1.06 2.09 -15.95
C TRP A 201 1.61 3.02 -14.86
N ARG A 202 2.91 3.33 -14.88
CA ARG A 202 3.57 4.14 -13.84
C ARG A 202 2.96 5.54 -13.74
N GLU A 203 2.68 6.19 -14.86
CA GLU A 203 2.06 7.51 -14.86
C GLU A 203 0.66 7.47 -14.24
N THR A 204 -0.15 6.46 -14.57
CA THR A 204 -1.47 6.24 -13.95
C THR A 204 -1.36 6.04 -12.43
N LEU A 205 -0.32 5.34 -11.96
CA LEU A 205 -0.06 5.18 -10.53
C LEU A 205 0.29 6.51 -9.86
N VAL A 206 1.16 7.31 -10.48
CA VAL A 206 1.51 8.65 -9.99
C VAL A 206 0.27 9.53 -9.92
N THR A 207 -0.54 9.58 -10.98
CA THR A 207 -1.81 10.32 -10.99
C THR A 207 -2.79 9.80 -9.93
N ALA A 208 -2.81 8.50 -9.63
CA ALA A 208 -3.63 7.98 -8.54
C ALA A 208 -3.21 8.59 -7.20
N PHE A 209 -1.91 8.67 -6.92
CA PHE A 209 -1.37 9.25 -5.68
C PHE A 209 -1.74 10.72 -5.48
N ASP A 210 -1.89 11.49 -6.56
CA ASP A 210 -2.29 12.89 -6.52
C ASP A 210 -3.62 13.13 -5.81
N ARG A 211 -4.44 12.09 -5.63
CA ARG A 211 -5.68 12.17 -4.86
C ARG A 211 -5.49 12.81 -3.47
N VAL A 212 -4.39 12.51 -2.77
CA VAL A 212 -4.12 13.06 -1.43
C VAL A 212 -3.77 14.55 -1.49
N ARG A 213 -3.03 14.97 -2.53
CA ARG A 213 -2.63 16.38 -2.74
C ARG A 213 -3.83 17.23 -3.12
N HIS A 214 -4.70 16.72 -4.00
CA HIS A 214 -5.97 17.38 -4.34
C HIS A 214 -6.92 17.51 -3.14
N LEU A 215 -6.94 16.50 -2.26
CA LEU A 215 -7.77 16.53 -1.05
C LEU A 215 -7.41 17.70 -0.14
N VAL A 216 -6.11 18.01 -0.02
CA VAL A 216 -5.63 19.13 0.79
C VAL A 216 -5.58 20.47 0.04
N GLY A 217 -6.20 20.52 -1.16
CA GLY A 217 -6.44 21.77 -1.91
C GLY A 217 -5.30 22.22 -2.84
N LEU A 218 -4.32 21.37 -3.13
CA LEU A 218 -3.23 21.70 -4.04
C LEU A 218 -3.65 21.54 -5.51
N ARG A 219 -3.21 22.48 -6.35
CA ARG A 219 -3.51 22.52 -7.79
C ARG A 219 -2.40 21.90 -8.61
N SER A 220 -1.15 22.11 -8.20
CA SER A 220 0.03 21.52 -8.78
C SER A 220 0.41 20.26 -8.00
N THR A 221 0.46 19.12 -8.67
CA THR A 221 0.86 17.85 -8.09
C THR A 221 2.28 17.53 -8.52
N ARG A 222 3.25 17.88 -7.67
CA ARG A 222 4.65 17.49 -7.86
C ARG A 222 5.02 16.45 -6.80
N PRO A 223 5.07 15.16 -7.16
CA PRO A 223 5.71 14.20 -6.26
C PRO A 223 7.19 14.57 -6.12
N PHE A 224 7.71 14.61 -4.90
CA PHE A 224 9.10 14.99 -4.59
C PHE A 224 10.19 14.12 -5.24
N TYR A 225 9.79 13.02 -5.89
CA TYR A 225 10.68 11.96 -6.35
C TYR A 225 10.65 11.76 -7.87
N LEU A 226 10.00 12.66 -8.62
CA LEU A 226 10.04 12.71 -10.09
C LEU A 226 10.75 13.99 -10.54
#